data_AF-A0A444Y234-F1
#
_entry.id   AF-A0A444Y234-F1
#
_cell.length_a   1.000
_cell.length_b   1.000
_cell.length_c   1.000
_cell.angle_alpha   90.00
_cell.angle_beta   90.00
_cell.angle_gamma   90.00
#
_symmetry.space_group_name_H-M   'P 1'
#
loop_
_entity.id
_entity.type
_entity.pdbx_description
1 polymer ?
#
loop_
_entity_poly.entity_id
_entity_poly.type
_entity_poly.pdbx_seq_one_letter_code
_entity_poly.pdbx_strand_id
1 'polypeptide(L)'
;MFAGKNSFNRKSLHHTGNVPNPYEQAISILEKTLATFDEDNLIPCFGFGDASTHDQDVFSFYPDDGFCNGFEEVLSWYREIIPHI
;
A
#
# COMPACT_ATOMS: atom_id res chain seq x y z
N MET A 1 8.22 14.57 -3.19
CA MET A 1 8.66 14.01 -4.50
C MET A 1 9.34 12.66 -4.24
N PHE A 2 8.57 11.58 -4.18
CA PHE A 2 9.07 10.22 -3.91
C PHE A 2 9.86 9.72 -5.12
N ALA A 3 11.16 9.96 -5.09
CA ALA A 3 11.99 9.97 -6.28
C ALA A 3 12.44 8.55 -6.67
N GLY A 4 11.67 7.86 -7.50
CA GLY A 4 12.15 6.74 -8.31
C GLY A 4 13.18 7.14 -9.39
N LYS A 5 13.92 8.24 -9.17
CA LYS A 5 14.84 8.87 -10.11
C LYS A 5 15.88 7.89 -10.65
N ASN A 6 16.42 7.04 -9.78
CA ASN A 6 17.44 6.05 -10.15
C ASN A 6 16.92 4.60 -10.13
N SER A 7 15.84 4.34 -9.38
CA SER A 7 15.38 2.97 -9.09
C SER A 7 14.10 2.59 -9.83
N PHE A 8 13.36 3.55 -10.40
CA PHE A 8 12.08 3.30 -11.06
C PHE A 8 11.87 4.21 -12.27
N ASN A 9 12.89 4.31 -13.13
CA ASN A 9 12.83 5.05 -14.41
C ASN A 9 12.30 6.49 -14.27
N ARG A 10 12.67 7.19 -13.20
CA ARG A 10 12.23 8.57 -12.89
C ARG A 10 10.73 8.72 -12.66
N LYS A 11 10.00 7.61 -12.47
CA LYS A 11 8.59 7.61 -12.07
C LYS A 11 8.46 7.75 -10.55
N SER A 12 7.27 8.15 -10.09
CA SER A 12 6.90 8.05 -8.67
C SER A 12 6.97 6.59 -8.23
N LEU A 13 7.43 6.33 -7.01
CA LEU A 13 7.40 4.98 -6.43
C LEU A 13 5.97 4.46 -6.25
N HIS A 14 4.98 5.34 -6.21
CA HIS A 14 3.55 5.00 -6.19
C HIS A 14 2.91 4.91 -7.59
N HIS A 15 3.65 5.13 -8.68
CA HIS A 15 3.06 5.10 -10.01
C HIS A 15 2.45 3.72 -10.31
N THR A 16 1.13 3.68 -10.49
CA THR A 16 0.39 2.48 -10.88
C THR A 16 0.39 2.33 -12.41
N GLY A 17 0.53 1.10 -12.89
CA GLY A 17 0.56 0.77 -14.31
C GLY A 17 0.66 -0.73 -14.53
N ASN A 18 0.99 -1.17 -15.75
CA ASN A 18 1.07 -2.60 -16.06
C ASN A 18 2.21 -3.33 -15.34
N VAL A 19 3.25 -2.62 -14.90
CA VAL A 19 4.37 -3.19 -14.15
C VAL A 19 4.22 -2.81 -12.69
N PRO A 20 4.30 -3.77 -11.75
CA PRO A 20 4.21 -3.50 -10.32
C PRO A 20 5.27 -2.48 -9.88
N ASN A 21 4.84 -1.44 -9.20
CA ASN A 21 5.74 -0.48 -8.58
C ASN A 21 6.40 -1.07 -7.31
N PRO A 22 7.42 -0.41 -6.75
CA PRO A 22 8.13 -0.93 -5.59
C PRO A 22 7.25 -1.22 -4.36
N TYR A 23 6.16 -0.48 -4.15
CA TYR A 23 5.22 -0.75 -3.06
C TYR A 23 4.40 -2.02 -3.34
N GLU A 24 3.88 -2.17 -4.56
CA GLU A 24 3.16 -3.40 -4.96
C GLU A 24 4.06 -4.63 -4.84
N GLN A 25 5.33 -4.51 -5.25
CA GLN A 25 6.31 -5.59 -5.11
C GLN A 25 6.56 -5.95 -3.64
N ALA A 26 6.70 -4.96 -2.77
CA ALA A 26 6.90 -5.20 -1.34
C ALA A 26 5.70 -5.92 -0.73
N ILE A 27 4.46 -5.46 -1.02
CA ILE A 27 3.22 -6.10 -0.56
C ILE A 27 3.16 -7.56 -1.00
N SER A 28 3.46 -7.87 -2.27
CA SER A 28 3.48 -9.25 -2.77
C SER A 28 4.58 -10.12 -2.17
N ILE A 29 5.71 -9.53 -1.74
CA ILE A 29 6.75 -10.28 -1.03
C ILE A 29 6.27 -10.59 0.39
N LEU A 30 5.68 -9.62 1.08
CA LEU A 30 5.12 -9.80 2.43
C LEU A 30 4.03 -10.87 2.42
N GLU A 31 3.16 -10.88 1.42
CA GLU A 31 2.18 -11.96 1.23
C GLU A 31 2.85 -13.33 1.20
N LYS A 32 3.88 -13.51 0.37
CA LYS A 32 4.56 -14.80 0.20
C LYS A 32 5.32 -15.28 1.43
N THR A 33 5.77 -14.36 2.28
CA THR A 33 6.62 -14.68 3.43
C THR A 33 5.88 -14.65 4.75
N LEU A 34 4.85 -13.82 4.90
CA LEU A 34 4.16 -13.56 6.17
C LEU A 34 2.72 -14.09 6.19
N ALA A 35 2.07 -14.37 5.05
CA ALA A 35 0.68 -14.83 5.07
C ALA A 35 0.47 -16.15 5.83
N THR A 36 1.49 -17.02 5.89
CA THR A 36 1.42 -18.28 6.66
C THR A 36 1.52 -18.10 8.17
N PHE A 37 1.91 -16.90 8.62
CA PHE A 37 2.05 -16.56 10.04
C PHE A 37 0.85 -15.79 10.57
N ASP A 38 -0.08 -15.40 9.70
CA ASP A 38 -1.28 -14.67 10.08
C ASP A 38 -2.42 -15.66 10.36
N GLU A 39 -2.97 -15.63 11.57
CA GLU A 39 -3.92 -16.65 12.03
C GLU A 39 -5.36 -16.38 11.57
N ASP A 40 -5.71 -15.11 11.35
CA ASP A 40 -7.05 -14.68 10.97
C ASP A 40 -7.14 -14.06 9.56
N ASN A 41 -6.00 -13.82 8.91
CA ASN A 41 -5.90 -13.17 7.61
C ASN A 41 -6.45 -11.72 7.63
N LEU A 42 -6.54 -11.07 8.80
CA LEU A 42 -7.06 -9.72 8.96
C LEU A 42 -5.90 -8.73 9.13
N ILE A 43 -5.62 -8.00 8.05
CA ILE A 43 -4.48 -7.09 7.98
C ILE A 43 -4.95 -5.65 8.21
N PRO A 44 -4.59 -5.02 9.35
CA PRO A 44 -4.77 -3.59 9.50
C PRO A 44 -3.84 -2.85 8.53
N CYS A 45 -4.42 -1.94 7.72
CA CYS A 45 -3.69 -1.22 6.69
C CYS A 45 -3.95 0.28 6.80
N PHE A 46 -2.85 1.04 6.90
CA PHE A 46 -2.90 2.48 7.11
C PHE A 46 -1.97 3.22 6.14
N GLY A 47 -2.39 4.40 5.70
CA GLY A 47 -1.60 5.34 4.91
C GLY A 47 -1.29 6.61 5.71
N PHE A 48 -0.23 7.30 5.33
CA PHE A 48 0.22 8.54 5.96
C PHE A 48 1.03 9.39 4.98
N GLY A 49 1.21 10.67 5.26
CA GLY A 49 2.03 11.57 4.44
C GLY A 49 1.29 12.19 3.25
N ASP A 50 -0.02 11.99 3.14
CA ASP A 50 -0.88 12.67 2.18
C ASP A 50 -1.33 14.05 2.69
N ALA A 51 -2.09 14.79 1.88
CA ALA A 51 -2.57 16.13 2.24
C ALA A 51 -3.55 16.14 3.43
N SER A 52 -4.20 15.01 3.77
CA SER A 52 -5.06 14.92 4.94
C SER A 52 -4.28 14.61 6.22
N THR A 53 -3.27 13.74 6.16
CA THR A 53 -2.55 13.25 7.36
C THR A 53 -1.27 14.01 7.70
N HIS A 54 -0.62 14.63 6.70
CA HIS A 54 0.66 15.30 6.85
C HIS A 54 1.68 14.43 7.62
N ASP A 55 2.22 14.91 8.75
CA ASP A 55 3.20 14.22 9.58
C ASP A 55 2.67 13.83 10.97
N GLN A 56 1.35 13.93 11.21
CA GLN A 56 0.76 13.77 12.54
C GLN A 56 -0.24 12.61 12.63
N ASP A 57 -0.92 12.29 11.53
CA ASP A 57 -2.01 11.32 11.52
C ASP A 57 -1.77 10.16 10.55
N VAL A 58 -2.64 9.17 10.62
CA VAL A 58 -2.76 8.08 9.65
C VAL A 58 -4.22 7.97 9.20
N PHE A 59 -4.46 7.49 7.99
CA PHE A 59 -5.79 7.12 7.53
C PHE A 59 -5.88 5.61 7.34
N SER A 60 -7.03 5.01 7.66
CA SER A 60 -7.29 3.61 7.38
C SER A 60 -7.60 3.39 5.90
N PHE A 61 -7.11 2.28 5.35
CA PHE A 61 -7.44 1.87 3.97
C PHE A 61 -8.90 1.46 3.83
N TYR A 62 -9.51 0.99 4.92
CA TYR A 62 -10.90 0.58 4.97
C TYR A 62 -11.74 1.64 5.70
N PRO A 63 -12.97 1.94 5.23
CA PRO A 63 -13.93 2.72 6.01
C PRO A 63 -14.15 2.10 7.39
N ASP A 64 -14.44 2.94 8.40
CA ASP A 64 -14.76 2.51 9.77
C ASP A 64 -13.65 1.70 10.48
N ASP A 65 -12.38 1.94 10.15
CA ASP A 65 -11.21 1.23 10.71
C ASP A 65 -11.26 -0.30 10.54
N GLY A 66 -11.90 -0.74 9.44
CA GLY A 66 -11.94 -2.16 9.06
C GLY A 66 -10.57 -2.74 8.69
N PHE A 67 -10.50 -4.06 8.65
CA PHE A 67 -9.29 -4.81 8.27
C PHE A 67 -9.39 -5.29 6.83
N CYS A 68 -8.26 -5.33 6.12
CA CYS A 68 -8.16 -6.01 4.84
C CYS A 68 -8.13 -7.53 5.06
N ASN A 69 -8.91 -8.29 4.30
CA ASN A 69 -8.88 -9.74 4.28
C ASN A 69 -7.71 -10.23 3.41
N GLY A 70 -6.53 -10.30 4.02
CA GLY A 70 -5.29 -10.75 3.41
C GLY A 70 -4.63 -9.71 2.52
N PHE A 71 -3.40 -10.03 2.10
CA PHE A 71 -2.55 -9.12 1.32
C PHE A 71 -3.08 -8.86 -0.10
N GLU A 72 -3.93 -9.73 -0.64
CA GLU A 72 -4.62 -9.50 -1.91
C GLU A 72 -5.53 -8.27 -1.82
N GLU A 73 -6.30 -8.15 -0.74
CA GLU A 73 -7.18 -7.00 -0.53
C GLU A 73 -6.38 -5.73 -0.22
N VAL A 74 -5.25 -5.85 0.49
CA VAL A 74 -4.30 -4.74 0.69
C VAL A 74 -3.82 -4.19 -0.66
N LEU A 75 -3.44 -5.06 -1.59
CA LEU A 75 -2.97 -4.65 -2.91
C LEU A 75 -4.08 -4.00 -3.75
N SER A 76 -5.31 -4.53 -3.64
CA SER A 76 -6.51 -3.95 -4.26
C SER A 76 -6.76 -2.53 -3.78
N TRP A 77 -6.89 -2.34 -2.46
CA TRP A 77 -7.12 -1.03 -1.85
C TRP A 77 -5.99 -0.05 -2.12
N TYR A 78 -4.74 -0.51 -2.06
CA TYR A 78 -3.60 0.32 -2.43
C TYR A 78 -3.78 0.93 -3.83
N ARG A 79 -4.16 0.14 -4.84
CA ARG A 79 -4.39 0.64 -6.20
C ARG A 79 -5.55 1.62 -6.31
N GLU A 80 -6.56 1.47 -5.48
CA GLU A 80 -7.75 2.32 -5.46
C GLU A 80 -7.50 3.66 -4.76
N ILE A 81 -6.70 3.66 -3.70
CA ILE A 81 -6.41 4.85 -2.89
C ILE A 81 -5.36 5.74 -3.56
N ILE A 82 -4.29 5.16 -4.14
CA ILE A 82 -3.16 5.94 -4.70
C ILE A 82 -3.56 7.08 -5.66
N PRO A 83 -4.54 6.93 -6.57
CA PRO A 83 -4.97 8.03 -7.44
C PRO A 83 -5.60 9.22 -6.70
N HIS A 84 -6.02 9.04 -5.45
CA HIS A 84 -6.77 10.00 -4.65
C HIS A 84 -5.94 10.68 -3.55
N ILE A 85 -4.64 10.34 -3.42
CA ILE A 85 -3.68 10.90 -2.43
C ILE A 85 -2.56 11.71 -3.07
#